data_AF-A0A1G7YKP5-F1
#
_entry.id   AF-A0A1G7YKP5-F1
#
_cell.length_a   1.000
_cell.length_b   1.000
_cell.length_c   1.000
_cell.angle_alpha   90.00
_cell.angle_beta   90.00
_cell.angle_gamma   90.00
#
_symmetry.space_group_name_H-M   'P 1'
#
loop_
_entity.id
_entity.type
_entity.pdbx_description
1 polymer ?
#
loop_
_entity_poly.entity_id
_entity_poly.type
_entity_poly.pdbx_seq_one_letter_code
_entity_poly.pdbx_strand_id
1 'polypeptide(L)'
;SLDSTVIGQVSASDPEAQTVSYSIAYGDNDPLDGLFEINAEGKISLTAVGVKAFTNDYELTSNTHNITVVATDPAGNSSQIAVTLNEININERPLAENFSVDIADQDIVPIVFDTTGSDDHISDVDDDMLGNQVMVMLTSLPDAGTLLYTEGGVTREITESDLYDSQSGYLGTEFDPNFISYVPGSKNLFTFGDSDHSNMEDGQWGDPNEDNTVRTYTLDNDNVITLWITDQNGKPATFHLYKNENANDGYGLADNDGNGINGNGGQSDNGHETFHIDLAQNPLDVVYFGIDGVGGAQNGNSDNSIMVTYHLYDGNSETVNYEKPDGDVGNQQLSYEFSYSSPDNPIIGIEMTGDGGSWVLSYFSGAEALPDETSFTYVAIDSGVPVDENNTQTKLISDEATVTLDTSDAPSYNVFSAENGDSLNGQLGNDVLIGDEQANIFTWLDSTLDSGRDVIVDFELGNDKVDLLDILSDSPSTQEFNALIDSISVSVSGDNVELEVPINQDDSQTIVFENGASLFDSYIDSGAITQQNDLLNALLKDPSS
;
A
#
# COMPACT_ATOMS: atom_id res chain seq x y z
N SER A 1 -40.79 8.28 39.37
CA SER A 1 -41.45 7.35 38.45
C SER A 1 -41.29 7.94 37.05
N LEU A 2 -40.82 7.13 36.11
CA LEU A 2 -40.98 7.42 34.69
C LEU A 2 -42.24 6.65 34.24
N ASP A 3 -43.42 7.15 34.63
CA ASP A 3 -44.74 6.66 34.19
C ASP A 3 -44.94 6.73 32.65
N SER A 4 -43.90 7.01 31.85
CA SER A 4 -44.03 7.38 30.43
C SER A 4 -44.14 6.19 29.48
N THR A 5 -43.59 5.01 29.81
CA THR A 5 -43.58 3.85 28.89
C THR A 5 -44.24 2.64 29.55
N VAL A 6 -45.49 2.38 29.16
CA VAL A 6 -46.28 1.22 29.61
C VAL A 6 -45.93 0.02 28.73
N ILE A 7 -45.40 -1.04 29.33
CA ILE A 7 -44.97 -2.27 28.63
C ILE A 7 -46.00 -3.40 28.74
N GLY A 8 -46.99 -3.25 29.61
CA GLY A 8 -48.08 -4.20 29.77
C GLY A 8 -49.22 -3.65 30.61
N GLN A 9 -50.38 -4.29 30.54
CA GLN A 9 -51.49 -3.98 31.43
C GLN A 9 -52.24 -5.25 31.81
N VAL A 10 -52.51 -5.41 33.10
CA VAL A 10 -53.42 -6.44 33.61
C VAL A 10 -54.73 -5.81 34.06
N SER A 11 -55.76 -6.63 34.21
CA SER A 11 -57.02 -6.22 34.82
C SER A 11 -57.58 -7.33 35.68
N ALA A 12 -58.24 -6.96 36.77
CA ALA A 12 -58.98 -7.85 37.65
C ALA A 12 -60.36 -7.27 37.94
N SER A 13 -61.35 -8.15 38.10
CA SER A 13 -62.72 -7.78 38.44
C SER A 13 -63.11 -8.37 39.79
N ASP A 14 -63.60 -7.51 40.68
CA ASP A 14 -64.16 -7.89 41.96
C ASP A 14 -65.67 -8.14 41.83
N PRO A 15 -66.22 -9.31 42.24
CA PRO A 15 -67.64 -9.61 42.12
C PRO A 15 -68.56 -8.62 42.87
N GLU A 16 -68.06 -8.00 43.93
CA GLU A 16 -68.74 -6.97 44.72
C GLU A 16 -68.52 -5.55 44.17
N ALA A 17 -67.87 -5.43 43.00
CA ALA A 17 -67.52 -4.19 42.32
C ALA A 17 -66.67 -3.22 43.17
N GLN A 18 -65.83 -3.75 44.06
CA GLN A 18 -64.91 -2.97 44.88
C GLN A 18 -63.63 -2.61 44.11
N THR A 19 -62.94 -1.57 44.56
CA THR A 19 -61.65 -1.17 43.99
C THR A 19 -60.57 -2.20 44.33
N VAL A 20 -59.90 -2.70 43.31
CA VAL A 20 -58.79 -3.66 43.42
C VAL A 20 -57.46 -2.90 43.51
N SER A 21 -56.55 -3.39 44.35
CA SER A 21 -55.16 -2.92 44.41
C SER A 21 -54.23 -3.93 43.71
N TYR A 22 -53.21 -3.43 43.02
CA TYR A 22 -52.23 -4.24 42.30
C TYR A 22 -50.85 -4.17 42.97
N SER A 23 -50.11 -5.28 42.92
CA SER A 23 -48.69 -5.36 43.33
C SER A 23 -47.98 -6.43 42.52
N ILE A 24 -46.65 -6.39 42.47
CA ILE A 24 -45.82 -7.47 41.90
C ILE A 24 -45.26 -8.27 43.07
N ALA A 25 -45.39 -9.60 43.01
CA ALA A 25 -44.81 -10.52 43.97
C ALA A 25 -43.47 -11.06 43.45
N TYR A 26 -42.44 -10.92 44.27
CA TYR A 26 -41.09 -11.42 44.02
C TYR A 26 -40.76 -12.54 44.99
N GLY A 27 -39.97 -13.51 44.54
CA GLY A 27 -39.37 -14.51 45.41
C GLY A 27 -38.24 -13.94 46.27
N ASP A 28 -37.76 -14.71 47.25
CA ASP A 28 -36.57 -14.34 48.02
C ASP A 28 -35.35 -14.26 47.08
N ASN A 29 -34.68 -13.10 47.05
CA ASN A 29 -33.54 -12.79 46.16
C ASN A 29 -33.86 -12.89 44.66
N ASP A 30 -35.10 -12.63 44.27
CA ASP A 30 -35.47 -12.53 42.85
C ASP A 30 -34.70 -11.36 42.20
N PRO A 31 -33.93 -11.60 41.12
CA PRO A 31 -33.17 -10.54 40.46
C PRO A 31 -34.05 -9.47 39.81
N LEU A 32 -35.36 -9.73 39.64
CA LEU A 32 -36.33 -8.76 39.12
C LEU A 32 -36.92 -7.83 40.20
N ASP A 33 -36.65 -8.07 41.49
CA ASP A 33 -37.19 -7.27 42.59
C ASP A 33 -36.75 -5.81 42.47
N GLY A 34 -37.73 -4.91 42.36
CA GLY A 34 -37.50 -3.48 42.17
C GLY A 34 -37.16 -3.04 40.74
N LEU A 35 -37.09 -3.95 39.76
CA LEU A 35 -36.87 -3.59 38.35
C LEU A 35 -38.17 -3.21 37.63
N PHE A 36 -39.31 -3.78 38.04
CA PHE A 36 -40.64 -3.47 37.48
C PHE A 36 -41.53 -2.77 38.51
N GLU A 37 -42.47 -1.97 38.02
CA GLU A 37 -43.53 -1.35 38.83
C GLU A 37 -44.90 -1.54 38.19
N ILE A 38 -45.95 -1.49 39.02
CA ILE A 38 -47.34 -1.55 38.58
C ILE A 38 -48.15 -0.45 39.25
N ASN A 39 -48.95 0.28 38.47
CA ASN A 39 -49.75 1.39 38.97
C ASN A 39 -51.19 0.94 39.38
N ALA A 40 -51.99 1.88 39.88
CA ALA A 40 -53.36 1.61 40.36
C ALA A 40 -54.33 1.15 39.24
N GLU A 41 -54.02 1.44 37.98
CA GLU A 41 -54.79 1.00 36.81
C GLU A 41 -54.29 -0.34 36.23
N GLY A 42 -53.35 -1.01 36.90
CA GLY A 42 -52.79 -2.29 36.48
C GLY A 42 -51.78 -2.17 35.33
N LYS A 43 -51.29 -0.96 35.03
CA LYS A 43 -50.25 -0.72 34.01
C LYS A 43 -48.88 -1.02 34.58
N ILE A 44 -48.09 -1.75 33.82
CA ILE A 44 -46.74 -2.20 34.17
C ILE A 44 -45.72 -1.35 33.40
N SER A 45 -44.66 -0.93 34.08
CA SER A 45 -43.51 -0.20 33.53
C SER A 45 -42.21 -0.67 34.20
N LEU A 46 -41.06 -0.32 33.60
CA LEU A 46 -39.76 -0.46 34.26
C LEU A 46 -39.55 0.69 35.25
N THR A 47 -38.91 0.41 36.38
CA THR A 47 -38.42 1.46 37.27
C THR A 47 -37.18 2.12 36.66
N ALA A 48 -36.73 3.24 37.25
CA ALA A 48 -35.48 3.88 36.83
C ALA A 48 -34.23 2.97 36.99
N VAL A 49 -34.31 1.95 37.86
CA VAL A 49 -33.27 0.93 38.02
C VAL A 49 -33.44 -0.15 36.95
N GLY A 50 -34.67 -0.59 36.69
CA GLY A 50 -34.99 -1.56 35.63
C GLY A 50 -34.55 -1.11 34.23
N VAL A 51 -34.70 0.17 33.91
CA VAL A 51 -34.22 0.74 32.62
C VAL A 51 -32.70 0.63 32.44
N LYS A 52 -31.93 0.60 33.54
CA LYS A 52 -30.46 0.48 33.50
C LYS A 52 -29.97 -0.94 33.81
N ALA A 53 -30.89 -1.86 34.02
CA ALA A 53 -30.60 -3.25 34.34
C ALA A 53 -30.75 -4.10 33.08
N PHE A 54 -30.39 -5.37 33.19
CA PHE A 54 -30.51 -6.39 32.15
C PHE A 54 -31.95 -6.65 31.66
N THR A 55 -32.95 -5.95 32.19
CA THR A 55 -34.37 -6.07 31.79
C THR A 55 -34.74 -5.17 30.60
N ASN A 56 -33.75 -4.49 30.02
CA ASN A 56 -33.88 -3.58 28.88
C ASN A 56 -32.55 -3.53 28.11
N ASP A 57 -31.95 -4.71 27.90
CA ASP A 57 -30.64 -4.91 27.29
C ASP A 57 -30.72 -6.31 26.66
N TYR A 58 -31.09 -6.35 25.37
CA TYR A 58 -31.45 -7.58 24.67
C TYR A 58 -30.21 -8.45 24.41
N GLU A 59 -29.04 -7.82 24.40
CA GLU A 59 -27.74 -8.42 24.13
C GLU A 59 -27.22 -9.15 25.38
N LEU A 60 -27.83 -8.89 26.56
CA LEU A 60 -27.61 -9.67 27.78
C LEU A 60 -28.49 -10.94 27.82
N THR A 61 -27.97 -12.01 28.45
CA THR A 61 -28.71 -13.28 28.50
C THR A 61 -30.07 -13.15 29.19
N SER A 62 -31.12 -13.67 28.54
CA SER A 62 -32.52 -13.80 29.00
C SER A 62 -33.46 -12.65 28.60
N ASN A 63 -33.86 -12.63 27.32
CA ASN A 63 -34.80 -11.65 26.74
C ASN A 63 -36.27 -11.95 27.08
N THR A 64 -36.50 -12.68 28.17
CA THR A 64 -37.82 -13.08 28.65
C THR A 64 -37.85 -13.02 30.17
N HIS A 65 -38.69 -12.14 30.70
CA HIS A 65 -38.87 -11.92 32.14
C HIS A 65 -40.25 -12.35 32.58
N ASN A 66 -40.33 -13.11 33.66
CA ASN A 66 -41.61 -13.56 34.22
C ASN A 66 -41.85 -12.90 35.56
N ILE A 67 -42.92 -12.11 35.65
CA ILE A 67 -43.37 -11.48 36.91
C ILE A 67 -44.72 -12.06 37.34
N THR A 68 -44.97 -12.08 38.65
CA THR A 68 -46.29 -12.47 39.19
C THR A 68 -47.02 -11.23 39.68
N VAL A 69 -48.13 -10.89 39.05
CA VAL A 69 -48.97 -9.77 39.49
C VAL A 69 -50.06 -10.27 40.43
N VAL A 70 -50.22 -9.59 41.57
CA VAL A 70 -51.22 -9.88 42.61
C VAL A 70 -52.27 -8.77 42.64
N ALA A 71 -53.52 -9.15 42.46
CA ALA A 71 -54.69 -8.29 42.58
C ALA A 71 -55.39 -8.56 43.92
N THR A 72 -55.56 -7.56 44.77
CA THR A 72 -56.11 -7.72 46.14
C THR A 72 -57.32 -6.81 46.37
N ASP A 73 -58.42 -7.37 46.88
CA ASP A 73 -59.63 -6.64 47.27
C ASP A 73 -59.45 -5.92 48.64
N PRO A 74 -60.38 -5.03 49.05
CA PRO A 74 -60.31 -4.34 50.34
C PRO A 74 -60.47 -5.26 51.57
N ALA A 75 -60.94 -6.49 51.39
CA ALA A 75 -61.06 -7.50 52.45
C ALA A 75 -59.79 -8.36 52.60
N GLY A 76 -58.80 -8.20 51.70
CA GLY A 76 -57.54 -8.92 51.68
C GLY A 76 -57.57 -10.23 50.87
N ASN A 77 -58.62 -10.51 50.10
CA ASN A 77 -58.61 -11.65 49.18
C ASN A 77 -57.81 -11.29 47.93
N SER A 78 -56.96 -12.23 47.47
CA SER A 78 -56.06 -11.99 46.34
C SER A 78 -56.17 -13.04 45.24
N SER A 79 -55.98 -12.61 44.00
CA SER A 79 -55.73 -13.49 42.84
C SER A 79 -54.38 -13.14 42.22
N GLN A 80 -53.77 -14.11 41.53
CA GLN A 80 -52.45 -13.96 40.92
C GLN A 80 -52.50 -14.32 39.44
N ILE A 81 -51.68 -13.63 38.63
CA ILE A 81 -51.47 -13.94 37.22
C ILE A 81 -49.97 -13.85 36.90
N ALA A 82 -49.47 -14.84 36.15
CA ALA A 82 -48.13 -14.78 35.58
C ALA A 82 -48.15 -13.89 34.34
N VAL A 83 -47.22 -12.95 34.26
CA VAL A 83 -47.01 -12.06 33.12
C VAL A 83 -45.62 -12.36 32.56
N THR A 84 -45.57 -12.68 31.27
CA THR A 84 -44.32 -12.85 30.53
C THR A 84 -44.08 -11.58 29.72
N LEU A 85 -42.93 -10.95 29.95
CA LEU A 85 -42.45 -9.78 29.25
C LEU A 85 -41.30 -10.23 28.36
N ASN A 86 -41.38 -9.97 27.06
CA ASN A 86 -40.31 -10.30 26.12
C ASN A 86 -39.65 -9.00 25.67
N GLU A 87 -38.32 -9.00 25.63
CA GLU A 87 -37.55 -7.93 25.03
C GLU A 87 -37.54 -8.10 23.51
N ILE A 88 -37.47 -6.98 22.79
CA ILE A 88 -37.37 -6.94 21.33
C ILE A 88 -36.02 -6.32 21.03
N ASN A 89 -35.25 -6.95 20.14
CA ASN A 89 -33.98 -6.40 19.71
C ASN A 89 -34.16 -5.05 19.03
N ILE A 90 -33.25 -4.12 19.30
CA ILE A 90 -33.07 -2.90 18.53
C ILE A 90 -31.72 -3.05 17.83
N ASN A 91 -31.67 -2.72 16.56
CA ASN A 91 -30.40 -2.78 15.84
C ASN A 91 -29.54 -1.57 16.23
N GLU A 92 -28.37 -1.83 16.81
CA GLU A 92 -27.42 -0.81 17.19
C GLU A 92 -26.53 -0.41 16.00
N ARG A 93 -25.82 0.71 16.13
CA ARG A 93 -24.83 1.09 15.13
C ARG A 93 -23.50 0.41 15.46
N PRO A 94 -22.72 0.02 14.45
CA PRO A 94 -21.39 -0.50 14.66
C PRO A 94 -20.47 0.62 15.17
N LEU A 95 -19.39 0.23 15.81
CA LEU A 95 -18.30 1.09 16.26
C LEU A 95 -17.05 0.79 15.46
N ALA A 96 -16.27 1.84 15.20
CA ALA A 96 -14.94 1.77 14.64
C ALA A 96 -14.03 2.72 15.43
N GLU A 97 -12.76 2.40 15.57
CA GLU A 97 -11.78 3.23 16.25
C GLU A 97 -10.52 3.48 15.44
N ASN A 98 -9.82 4.57 15.74
CA ASN A 98 -8.55 4.85 15.10
C ASN A 98 -7.47 3.92 15.67
N PHE A 99 -6.60 3.41 14.80
CA PHE A 99 -5.46 2.60 15.22
C PHE A 99 -4.26 2.85 14.31
N SER A 100 -3.12 2.29 14.72
CA SER A 100 -1.86 2.43 13.99
C SER A 100 -1.27 1.06 13.70
N VAL A 101 -0.68 0.91 12.52
CA VAL A 101 0.03 -0.30 12.07
C VAL A 101 1.47 0.08 11.83
N ASP A 102 2.38 -0.68 12.44
CA ASP A 102 3.82 -0.61 12.17
C ASP A 102 4.13 -1.51 10.97
N ILE A 103 4.56 -0.91 9.86
CA ILE A 103 4.86 -1.64 8.62
C ILE A 103 6.22 -2.35 8.74
N ALA A 104 7.17 -1.77 9.46
CA ALA A 104 8.55 -2.25 9.58
C ALA A 104 9.15 -2.59 8.20
N ASP A 105 10.01 -3.61 8.11
CA ASP A 105 10.75 -4.03 6.91
C ASP A 105 9.99 -5.05 6.04
N GLN A 106 8.65 -5.02 6.04
CA GLN A 106 7.84 -6.04 5.36
C GLN A 106 7.35 -5.62 3.97
N ASP A 107 7.32 -6.59 3.05
CA ASP A 107 6.90 -6.40 1.66
C ASP A 107 5.38 -6.14 1.52
N ILE A 108 4.55 -6.93 2.23
CA ILE A 108 3.08 -6.86 2.22
C ILE A 108 2.59 -7.05 3.65
N VAL A 109 1.82 -6.08 4.18
CA VAL A 109 1.39 -6.05 5.58
C VAL A 109 -0.13 -6.20 5.71
N PRO A 110 -0.65 -7.26 6.35
CA PRO A 110 -2.07 -7.38 6.64
C PRO A 110 -2.56 -6.27 7.57
N ILE A 111 -3.69 -5.64 7.25
CA ILE A 111 -4.32 -4.65 8.11
C ILE A 111 -5.36 -5.35 8.98
N VAL A 112 -5.03 -5.50 10.27
CA VAL A 112 -5.88 -6.22 11.23
C VAL A 112 -6.88 -5.24 11.85
N PHE A 113 -8.14 -5.30 11.42
CA PHE A 113 -9.22 -4.51 12.02
C PHE A 113 -9.90 -5.22 13.19
N ASP A 114 -10.20 -6.51 13.02
CA ASP A 114 -11.01 -7.27 13.96
C ASP A 114 -10.15 -8.35 14.63
N THR A 115 -10.18 -8.37 15.97
CA THR A 115 -9.59 -9.46 16.73
C THR A 115 -10.49 -9.85 17.90
N THR A 116 -10.40 -11.10 18.34
CA THR A 116 -11.14 -11.57 19.55
C THR A 116 -10.63 -10.99 20.89
N GLY A 117 -9.87 -9.89 20.86
CA GLY A 117 -9.01 -9.39 21.94
C GLY A 117 -9.19 -7.91 22.29
N SER A 118 -8.15 -7.31 22.85
CA SER A 118 -8.11 -5.87 23.16
C SER A 118 -7.79 -4.99 21.96
N ASP A 119 -7.39 -5.61 20.86
CA ASP A 119 -6.90 -4.97 19.64
C ASP A 119 -8.00 -5.07 18.56
N ASP A 120 -9.25 -5.03 19.02
CA ASP A 120 -10.44 -5.08 18.19
C ASP A 120 -10.85 -3.65 17.85
N HIS A 121 -10.72 -3.29 16.57
CA HIS A 121 -10.91 -1.92 16.09
C HIS A 121 -12.26 -1.70 15.41
N ILE A 122 -13.06 -2.77 15.27
CA ILE A 122 -14.43 -2.72 14.77
C ILE A 122 -15.32 -3.63 15.61
N SER A 123 -16.52 -3.18 15.97
CA SER A 123 -17.42 -4.02 16.75
C SER A 123 -18.86 -3.67 16.44
N ASP A 124 -19.73 -4.66 16.45
CA ASP A 124 -21.17 -4.44 16.38
C ASP A 124 -21.85 -5.44 17.31
N VAL A 125 -22.58 -4.91 18.29
CA VAL A 125 -23.12 -5.73 19.37
C VAL A 125 -24.13 -6.77 18.87
N ASP A 126 -24.85 -6.49 17.79
CA ASP A 126 -25.78 -7.42 17.16
C ASP A 126 -25.03 -8.52 16.40
N ASP A 127 -24.03 -8.14 15.60
CA ASP A 127 -23.23 -9.07 14.82
C ASP A 127 -22.32 -9.95 15.69
N ASP A 128 -21.68 -9.38 16.71
CA ASP A 128 -20.83 -10.09 17.68
C ASP A 128 -21.64 -11.15 18.43
N MET A 129 -22.87 -10.81 18.83
CA MET A 129 -23.78 -11.76 19.50
C MET A 129 -24.16 -12.93 18.58
N LEU A 130 -24.28 -12.68 17.27
CA LEU A 130 -24.61 -13.69 16.26
C LEU A 130 -23.38 -14.44 15.73
N GLY A 131 -22.17 -13.92 15.99
CA GLY A 131 -20.92 -14.42 15.43
C GLY A 131 -20.76 -14.10 13.94
N ASN A 132 -21.33 -12.99 13.48
CA ASN A 132 -21.14 -12.48 12.12
C ASN A 132 -19.85 -11.64 12.08
N GLN A 133 -19.15 -11.68 10.94
CA GLN A 133 -18.02 -10.78 10.69
C GLN A 133 -18.54 -9.36 10.44
N VAL A 134 -18.04 -8.40 11.19
CA VAL A 134 -18.27 -6.97 10.91
C VAL A 134 -17.47 -6.61 9.68
N MET A 135 -18.13 -6.01 8.69
CA MET A 135 -17.53 -5.64 7.41
C MET A 135 -17.05 -4.19 7.44
N VAL A 136 -16.18 -3.79 6.52
CA VAL A 136 -15.71 -2.40 6.42
C VAL A 136 -15.89 -1.83 5.01
N MET A 137 -16.02 -0.51 4.93
CA MET A 137 -16.00 0.28 3.71
C MET A 137 -14.92 1.34 3.86
N LEU A 138 -14.01 1.44 2.88
CA LEU A 138 -12.99 2.48 2.88
C LEU A 138 -13.58 3.79 2.37
N THR A 139 -13.18 4.92 2.97
CA THR A 139 -13.63 6.26 2.58
C THR A 139 -12.51 7.11 1.97
N SER A 140 -11.25 6.67 2.14
CA SER A 140 -10.09 7.20 1.43
C SER A 140 -9.09 6.09 1.14
N LEU A 141 -8.15 6.36 0.23
CA LEU A 141 -6.92 5.59 0.06
C LEU A 141 -5.76 6.31 0.78
N PRO A 142 -4.66 5.63 1.06
CA PRO A 142 -3.46 6.28 1.56
C PRO A 142 -2.84 7.23 0.53
N ASP A 143 -2.10 8.23 1.03
CA ASP A 143 -1.36 9.18 0.18
C ASP A 143 -0.05 8.58 -0.37
N ALA A 144 0.36 7.41 0.13
CA ALA A 144 1.51 6.65 -0.32
C ALA A 144 1.26 5.15 -0.11
N GLY A 145 1.76 4.32 -1.03
CA GLY A 145 1.56 2.88 -1.08
C GLY A 145 0.18 2.47 -1.63
N THR A 146 -0.06 1.16 -1.64
CA THR A 146 -1.22 0.54 -2.29
C THR A 146 -1.91 -0.40 -1.30
N LEU A 147 -3.24 -0.30 -1.21
CA LEU A 147 -4.04 -1.29 -0.49
C LEU A 147 -4.44 -2.42 -1.43
N LEU A 148 -4.30 -3.66 -0.96
CA LEU A 148 -4.72 -4.86 -1.67
C LEU A 148 -5.91 -5.50 -0.96
N TYR A 149 -6.73 -6.21 -1.72
CA TYR A 149 -7.80 -7.06 -1.23
C TYR A 149 -7.68 -8.47 -1.80
N THR A 150 -7.52 -9.46 -0.93
CA THR A 150 -7.30 -10.87 -1.31
C THR A 150 -8.44 -11.75 -0.83
N GLU A 151 -9.41 -12.07 -1.70
CA GLU A 151 -10.55 -12.93 -1.35
C GLU A 151 -10.56 -14.19 -2.21
N GLY A 152 -10.69 -15.35 -1.57
CA GLY A 152 -10.75 -16.62 -2.28
C GLY A 152 -9.47 -17.00 -3.04
N GLY A 153 -8.33 -16.42 -2.64
CA GLY A 153 -7.04 -16.60 -3.31
C GLY A 153 -6.86 -15.76 -4.57
N VAL A 154 -7.65 -14.70 -4.74
CA VAL A 154 -7.48 -13.71 -5.79
C VAL A 154 -7.26 -12.35 -5.15
N THR A 155 -6.16 -11.73 -5.51
CA THR A 155 -5.65 -10.46 -5.03
C THR A 155 -5.88 -9.38 -6.09
N ARG A 156 -6.29 -8.20 -5.65
CA ARG A 156 -6.39 -7.01 -6.50
C ARG A 156 -6.10 -5.76 -5.70
N GLU A 157 -5.76 -4.70 -6.41
CA GLU A 157 -5.69 -3.36 -5.83
C GLU A 157 -7.08 -2.86 -5.41
N ILE A 158 -7.13 -2.16 -4.27
CA ILE A 158 -8.28 -1.35 -3.86
C ILE A 158 -8.11 0.03 -4.48
N THR A 159 -9.10 0.47 -5.26
CA THR A 159 -9.02 1.70 -6.06
C THR A 159 -10.03 2.74 -5.60
N GLU A 160 -9.94 3.97 -6.12
CA GLU A 160 -10.95 5.01 -5.86
C GLU A 160 -12.38 4.56 -6.20
N SER A 161 -12.54 3.62 -7.13
CA SER A 161 -13.84 3.09 -7.52
C SER A 161 -14.51 2.23 -6.44
N ASP A 162 -13.74 1.74 -5.47
CA ASP A 162 -14.24 0.96 -4.34
C ASP A 162 -14.70 1.83 -3.16
N LEU A 163 -14.33 3.11 -3.13
CA LEU A 163 -14.52 3.95 -1.95
C LEU A 163 -15.99 4.28 -1.72
N TYR A 164 -16.38 4.27 -0.45
CA TYR A 164 -17.66 4.77 0.02
C TYR A 164 -17.69 6.30 -0.05
N ASP A 165 -18.72 6.83 -0.71
CA ASP A 165 -18.98 8.26 -0.75
C ASP A 165 -20.42 8.55 -0.30
N SER A 166 -20.53 9.03 0.94
CA SER A 166 -21.79 9.44 1.57
C SER A 166 -22.56 10.52 0.78
N GLN A 167 -21.88 11.30 -0.07
CA GLN A 167 -22.49 12.40 -0.82
C GLN A 167 -23.05 11.96 -2.18
N SER A 168 -22.43 10.99 -2.84
CA SER A 168 -22.94 10.44 -4.11
C SER A 168 -24.04 9.41 -3.92
N GLY A 169 -24.16 8.82 -2.73
CA GLY A 169 -25.08 7.72 -2.46
C GLY A 169 -24.61 6.37 -3.04
N TYR A 170 -23.37 6.33 -3.54
CA TYR A 170 -22.67 5.09 -3.83
C TYR A 170 -22.17 4.49 -2.51
N LEU A 171 -22.52 3.24 -2.25
CA LEU A 171 -22.16 2.59 -0.99
C LEU A 171 -20.70 2.11 -0.95
N GLY A 172 -19.95 2.16 -2.06
CA GLY A 172 -18.62 1.55 -2.10
C GLY A 172 -18.68 0.02 -2.16
N THR A 173 -17.50 -0.59 -2.05
CA THR A 173 -17.32 -2.03 -1.88
C THR A 173 -17.33 -2.36 -0.38
N GLU A 174 -18.05 -3.41 -0.02
CA GLU A 174 -18.04 -3.97 1.34
C GLU A 174 -16.93 -5.02 1.42
N PHE A 175 -15.94 -4.77 2.26
CA PHE A 175 -14.78 -5.63 2.41
C PHE A 175 -14.89 -6.47 3.68
N ASP A 176 -14.55 -7.76 3.58
CA ASP A 176 -14.19 -8.52 4.78
C ASP A 176 -12.82 -7.99 5.23
N PRO A 177 -12.73 -7.41 6.44
CA PRO A 177 -11.52 -6.75 6.89
C PRO A 177 -10.31 -7.68 6.97
N ASN A 178 -10.51 -9.00 7.09
CA ASN A 178 -9.42 -9.98 7.19
C ASN A 178 -8.61 -10.14 5.90
N PHE A 179 -9.09 -9.57 4.79
CA PHE A 179 -8.50 -9.70 3.46
C PHE A 179 -7.86 -8.40 2.95
N ILE A 180 -7.75 -7.37 3.79
CA ILE A 180 -7.09 -6.11 3.42
C ILE A 180 -5.62 -6.17 3.83
N SER A 181 -4.72 -5.86 2.91
CA SER A 181 -3.30 -5.66 3.18
C SER A 181 -2.79 -4.35 2.55
N TYR A 182 -1.59 -3.96 2.94
CA TYR A 182 -0.92 -2.76 2.48
C TYR A 182 0.46 -3.10 1.92
N VAL A 183 0.79 -2.50 0.78
CA VAL A 183 2.12 -2.52 0.17
C VAL A 183 2.71 -1.11 0.29
N PRO A 184 3.82 -0.92 1.02
CA PRO A 184 4.50 0.37 1.08
C PRO A 184 5.07 0.74 -0.28
N GLY A 185 4.93 2.00 -0.69
CA GLY A 185 5.41 2.46 -1.98
C GLY A 185 5.24 3.95 -2.21
N SER A 186 6.02 4.51 -3.13
CA SER A 186 5.84 5.89 -3.58
C SER A 186 4.58 6.03 -4.44
N LYS A 187 3.83 7.12 -4.29
CA LYS A 187 2.64 7.39 -5.13
C LYS A 187 2.96 8.12 -6.43
N ASN A 188 3.98 8.99 -6.40
CA ASN A 188 4.25 9.93 -7.47
C ASN A 188 5.69 9.79 -8.00
N LEU A 189 5.83 9.87 -9.32
CA LEU A 189 7.09 10.17 -9.98
C LEU A 189 7.19 11.69 -10.17
N PHE A 190 8.33 12.28 -9.83
CA PHE A 190 8.63 13.65 -10.21
C PHE A 190 9.52 13.67 -11.45
N THR A 191 9.46 14.76 -12.21
CA THR A 191 10.39 15.02 -13.32
C THR A 191 10.70 16.50 -13.38
N PHE A 192 11.99 16.83 -13.44
CA PHE A 192 12.43 18.16 -13.85
C PHE A 192 13.12 18.09 -15.21
N GLY A 193 12.97 19.15 -16.01
CA GLY A 193 13.33 19.14 -17.43
C GLY A 193 12.22 18.58 -18.33
N ASP A 194 12.59 18.12 -19.53
CA ASP A 194 11.65 17.62 -20.55
C ASP A 194 12.39 16.66 -21.50
N SER A 195 12.08 15.36 -21.43
CA SER A 195 12.72 14.32 -22.26
C SER A 195 12.41 14.46 -23.75
N ASP A 196 11.24 15.02 -24.10
CA ASP A 196 10.79 15.17 -25.49
C ASP A 196 11.26 16.49 -26.13
N HIS A 197 11.89 17.37 -25.35
CA HIS A 197 12.38 18.70 -25.75
C HIS A 197 11.32 19.63 -26.35
N SER A 198 10.04 19.27 -26.23
CA SER A 198 8.96 19.89 -26.99
C SER A 198 8.48 21.21 -26.38
N ASN A 199 8.59 21.35 -25.05
CA ASN A 199 8.08 22.47 -24.28
C ASN A 199 9.05 22.92 -23.18
N MET A 200 10.36 22.79 -23.39
CA MET A 200 11.36 23.20 -22.39
C MET A 200 11.21 24.66 -21.94
N GLU A 201 10.98 24.85 -20.65
CA GLU A 201 10.89 26.14 -19.96
C GLU A 201 11.80 26.17 -18.72
N ASP A 202 12.32 27.36 -18.39
CA ASP A 202 13.28 27.52 -17.29
C ASP A 202 12.71 27.12 -15.92
N GLY A 203 11.40 27.33 -15.72
CA GLY A 203 10.72 26.97 -14.47
C GLY A 203 10.59 25.48 -14.21
N GLN A 204 10.81 24.62 -15.22
CA GLN A 204 10.77 23.17 -15.05
C GLN A 204 11.99 22.63 -14.29
N TRP A 205 13.01 23.46 -14.08
CA TRP A 205 14.28 23.09 -13.44
C TRP A 205 14.36 23.57 -11.98
N GLY A 206 13.23 23.96 -11.40
CA GLY A 206 13.16 24.54 -10.06
C GLY A 206 13.49 26.04 -10.02
N ASP A 207 13.25 26.62 -8.85
CA ASP A 207 13.38 28.04 -8.60
C ASP A 207 14.86 28.44 -8.44
N PRO A 208 15.37 29.42 -9.21
CA PRO A 208 16.74 29.85 -9.13
C PRO A 208 16.98 30.83 -7.96
N ASN A 209 18.17 30.75 -7.36
CA ASN A 209 18.65 31.80 -6.46
C ASN A 209 19.00 33.10 -7.23
N GLU A 210 19.33 34.19 -6.52
CA GLU A 210 19.54 35.53 -7.12
C GLU A 210 20.60 35.53 -8.24
N ASP A 211 21.64 34.70 -8.12
CA ASP A 211 22.74 34.60 -9.07
C ASP A 211 22.57 33.44 -10.08
N ASN A 212 21.45 32.72 -10.02
CA ASN A 212 21.15 31.52 -10.81
C ASN A 212 22.27 30.46 -10.78
N THR A 213 22.90 30.29 -9.61
CA THR A 213 23.99 29.32 -9.35
C THR A 213 23.48 28.08 -8.60
N VAL A 214 22.28 28.16 -8.04
CA VAL A 214 21.59 27.07 -7.34
C VAL A 214 20.13 27.11 -7.76
N ARG A 215 19.54 25.93 -7.98
CA ARG A 215 18.10 25.77 -8.17
C ARG A 215 17.53 24.84 -7.11
N THR A 216 16.31 25.13 -6.65
CA THR A 216 15.59 24.31 -5.68
C THR A 216 14.25 23.87 -6.26
N TYR A 217 13.94 22.59 -6.11
CA TYR A 217 12.67 22.01 -6.53
C TYR A 217 11.98 21.42 -5.29
N THR A 218 10.77 21.88 -5.00
CA THR A 218 9.95 21.33 -3.89
C THR A 218 8.95 20.34 -4.48
N LEU A 219 8.99 19.12 -3.97
CA LEU A 219 8.14 17.99 -4.36
C LEU A 219 6.75 18.07 -3.69
N ASP A 220 5.82 17.21 -4.10
CA ASP A 220 4.47 17.19 -3.53
C ASP A 220 4.48 16.69 -2.06
N ASN A 221 5.46 15.86 -1.69
CA ASN A 221 5.75 15.46 -0.31
C ASN A 221 6.54 16.50 0.51
N ASP A 222 6.64 17.74 0.05
CA ASP A 222 7.39 18.86 0.65
C ASP A 222 8.92 18.69 0.71
N ASN A 223 9.48 17.56 0.27
CA ASN A 223 10.93 17.38 0.19
C ASN A 223 11.55 18.31 -0.86
N VAL A 224 12.80 18.72 -0.62
CA VAL A 224 13.51 19.65 -1.50
C VAL A 224 14.71 18.99 -2.15
N ILE A 225 14.74 19.03 -3.48
CA ILE A 225 15.90 18.68 -4.31
C ILE A 225 16.66 19.96 -4.66
N THR A 226 17.98 19.94 -4.51
CA THR A 226 18.84 21.09 -4.83
C THR A 226 19.82 20.77 -5.94
N LEU A 227 19.92 21.65 -6.93
CA LEU A 227 20.83 21.52 -8.08
C LEU A 227 21.87 22.65 -8.04
N TRP A 228 23.13 22.33 -8.32
CA TRP A 228 24.17 23.35 -8.57
C TRP A 228 25.24 22.85 -9.55
N ILE A 229 25.99 23.78 -10.14
CA ILE A 229 27.16 23.47 -10.96
C ILE A 229 28.39 24.06 -10.31
N THR A 230 29.50 23.31 -10.33
CA THR A 230 30.83 23.85 -10.06
C THR A 230 31.67 23.89 -11.31
N ASP A 231 32.40 25.00 -11.51
CA ASP A 231 33.41 25.12 -12.55
C ASP A 231 34.59 24.16 -12.30
N GLN A 232 35.49 24.05 -13.27
CA GLN A 232 36.76 23.30 -13.16
C GLN A 232 37.65 23.67 -11.95
N ASN A 233 37.37 24.74 -11.20
CA ASN A 233 38.08 25.12 -9.99
C ASN A 233 37.27 24.84 -8.71
N GLY A 234 36.13 24.16 -8.81
CA GLY A 234 35.20 23.91 -7.71
C GLY A 234 34.41 25.13 -7.26
N LYS A 235 34.31 26.18 -8.09
CA LYS A 235 33.55 27.40 -7.76
C LYS A 235 32.13 27.32 -8.34
N PRO A 236 31.11 27.89 -7.69
CA PRO A 236 29.76 27.93 -8.24
C PRO A 236 29.72 28.57 -9.63
N ALA A 237 29.02 27.92 -10.55
CA ALA A 237 28.79 28.38 -11.91
C ALA A 237 27.31 28.73 -12.12
N THR A 238 27.02 29.60 -13.08
CA THR A 238 25.65 30.08 -13.34
C THR A 238 24.99 29.16 -14.35
N PHE A 239 23.77 28.70 -14.08
CA PHE A 239 22.99 27.88 -14.99
C PHE A 239 22.61 28.63 -16.28
N HIS A 240 22.58 27.90 -17.39
CA HIS A 240 21.96 28.28 -18.66
C HIS A 240 21.08 27.14 -19.18
N LEU A 241 19.88 27.49 -19.67
CA LEU A 241 18.99 26.55 -20.34
C LEU A 241 19.26 26.58 -21.85
N TYR A 242 19.90 25.53 -22.34
CA TYR A 242 20.17 25.32 -23.75
C TYR A 242 18.91 24.81 -24.48
N LYS A 243 18.66 25.39 -25.66
CA LYS A 243 17.55 25.01 -26.55
C LYS A 243 18.06 24.79 -27.99
N ASN A 244 19.18 24.08 -28.11
CA ASN A 244 19.89 23.84 -29.38
C ASN A 244 20.19 25.16 -30.12
N GLU A 245 20.75 26.13 -29.39
CA GLU A 245 20.99 27.48 -29.88
C GLU A 245 22.10 27.52 -30.95
N ASN A 246 23.13 26.68 -30.79
CA ASN A 246 24.03 26.30 -31.88
C ASN A 246 23.86 24.80 -32.18
N ALA A 247 24.12 24.43 -33.44
CA ALA A 247 24.06 23.04 -33.84
C ALA A 247 24.97 22.21 -32.92
N ASN A 248 24.38 21.27 -32.20
CA ASN A 248 24.97 20.28 -31.29
C ASN A 248 25.14 20.68 -29.81
N ASP A 249 24.57 21.81 -29.35
CA ASP A 249 24.65 22.19 -27.92
C ASP A 249 23.59 21.46 -27.06
N GLY A 250 22.65 20.74 -27.68
CA GLY A 250 21.60 19.99 -26.99
C GLY A 250 20.44 20.83 -26.43
N TYR A 251 19.48 20.14 -25.82
CA TYR A 251 18.30 20.66 -25.12
C TYR A 251 18.41 20.28 -23.64
N GLY A 252 18.70 21.24 -22.76
CA GLY A 252 19.00 20.90 -21.36
C GLY A 252 19.61 22.02 -20.54
N LEU A 253 19.81 21.73 -19.26
CA LEU A 253 20.44 22.63 -18.29
C LEU A 253 21.94 22.32 -18.16
N ALA A 254 22.77 23.36 -18.20
CA ALA A 254 24.22 23.25 -17.98
C ALA A 254 24.83 24.61 -17.57
N ASP A 255 26.17 24.75 -17.57
CA ASP A 255 26.86 26.01 -17.28
C ASP A 255 26.63 27.05 -18.39
N ASN A 256 26.68 28.33 -18.04
CA ASN A 256 26.54 29.48 -18.92
C ASN A 256 27.86 29.92 -19.59
N ASP A 257 28.86 29.03 -19.66
CA ASP A 257 30.14 29.30 -20.33
C ASP A 257 30.04 29.22 -21.87
N GLY A 258 28.92 28.66 -22.37
CA GLY A 258 28.63 28.48 -23.78
C GLY A 258 28.97 27.11 -24.34
N ASN A 259 29.42 26.14 -23.54
CA ASN A 259 29.86 24.82 -23.98
C ASN A 259 29.22 23.66 -23.19
N GLY A 260 28.06 23.84 -22.56
CA GLY A 260 27.44 22.81 -21.74
C GLY A 260 28.34 22.43 -20.56
N ILE A 261 28.16 21.22 -20.01
CA ILE A 261 29.12 20.63 -19.08
C ILE A 261 30.25 19.99 -19.87
N ASN A 262 31.49 20.35 -19.56
CA ASN A 262 32.67 19.86 -20.27
C ASN A 262 33.83 19.43 -19.32
N GLY A 263 34.66 18.52 -19.84
CA GLY A 263 35.86 18.01 -19.19
C GLY A 263 37.15 18.69 -19.66
N ASN A 264 38.22 18.62 -18.86
CA ASN A 264 39.52 19.23 -19.16
C ASN A 264 40.39 18.41 -20.14
N GLY A 265 39.79 17.97 -21.26
CA GLY A 265 40.49 17.39 -22.42
C GLY A 265 41.57 16.34 -22.12
N GLY A 266 41.32 15.43 -21.17
CA GLY A 266 42.21 14.31 -20.85
C GLY A 266 43.43 14.63 -19.98
N GLN A 267 43.43 15.71 -19.17
CA GLN A 267 44.43 15.91 -18.12
C GLN A 267 43.87 15.53 -16.73
N SER A 268 44.26 14.35 -16.24
CA SER A 268 43.70 13.66 -15.06
C SER A 268 43.78 14.34 -13.69
N ASP A 269 44.39 15.53 -13.57
CA ASP A 269 44.83 16.02 -12.25
C ASP A 269 44.29 17.40 -11.85
N ASN A 270 43.51 18.12 -12.66
CA ASN A 270 42.79 19.33 -12.19
C ASN A 270 41.56 19.69 -13.05
N GLY A 271 40.37 19.52 -12.47
CA GLY A 271 39.20 20.36 -12.72
C GLY A 271 38.25 19.92 -13.83
N HIS A 272 37.16 19.25 -13.48
CA HIS A 272 36.00 19.08 -14.36
C HIS A 272 34.91 20.05 -13.93
N GLU A 273 34.09 20.52 -14.87
CA GLU A 273 32.78 21.03 -14.48
C GLU A 273 31.97 19.87 -13.92
N THR A 274 31.21 20.14 -12.86
CA THR A 274 30.42 19.11 -12.18
C THR A 274 29.02 19.62 -11.97
N PHE A 275 28.04 18.87 -12.46
CA PHE A 275 26.64 19.07 -12.16
C PHE A 275 26.31 18.24 -10.91
N HIS A 276 25.67 18.86 -9.93
CA HIS A 276 25.34 18.24 -8.65
C HIS A 276 23.83 18.21 -8.45
N ILE A 277 23.34 17.09 -7.94
CA ILE A 277 21.95 16.88 -7.52
C ILE A 277 21.99 16.39 -6.07
N ASP A 278 21.47 17.17 -5.13
CA ASP A 278 21.32 16.78 -3.73
C ASP A 278 19.92 16.19 -3.51
N LEU A 279 19.90 14.93 -3.08
CA LEU A 279 18.72 14.11 -2.84
C LEU A 279 18.61 13.73 -1.36
N ALA A 280 19.36 14.36 -0.46
CA ALA A 280 19.40 13.95 0.95
C ALA A 280 18.04 14.05 1.67
N GLN A 281 17.14 14.91 1.19
CA GLN A 281 15.75 14.98 1.69
C GLN A 281 14.80 14.01 0.99
N ASN A 282 15.18 13.48 -0.18
CA ASN A 282 14.37 12.53 -0.93
C ASN A 282 15.28 11.42 -1.49
N PRO A 283 15.80 10.52 -0.65
CA PRO A 283 16.62 9.39 -1.12
C PRO A 283 15.86 8.58 -2.17
N LEU A 284 16.57 8.11 -3.21
CA LEU A 284 15.96 7.45 -4.36
C LEU A 284 16.53 6.06 -4.58
N ASP A 285 15.65 5.08 -4.71
CA ASP A 285 16.01 3.71 -5.10
C ASP A 285 16.41 3.68 -6.58
N VAL A 286 15.64 4.37 -7.43
CA VAL A 286 15.85 4.42 -8.88
C VAL A 286 15.86 5.86 -9.38
N VAL A 287 16.79 6.16 -10.29
CA VAL A 287 16.85 7.43 -11.00
C VAL A 287 16.87 7.22 -12.50
N TYR A 288 16.20 8.13 -13.20
CA TYR A 288 16.18 8.21 -14.66
C TYR A 288 16.63 9.59 -15.08
N PHE A 289 17.50 9.67 -16.08
CA PHE A 289 17.97 10.96 -16.55
C PHE A 289 18.31 10.94 -18.03
N GLY A 290 18.08 12.09 -18.66
CA GLY A 290 18.40 12.30 -20.05
C GLY A 290 19.63 13.18 -20.19
N ILE A 291 20.52 12.81 -21.10
CA ILE A 291 21.66 13.61 -21.50
C ILE A 291 21.50 13.94 -22.98
N ASP A 292 21.61 15.22 -23.33
CA ASP A 292 21.63 15.68 -24.72
C ASP A 292 22.89 16.48 -25.06
N GLY A 293 23.09 16.77 -26.34
CA GLY A 293 24.24 17.50 -26.85
C GLY A 293 25.50 16.65 -26.99
N VAL A 294 25.42 15.35 -26.65
CA VAL A 294 26.55 14.43 -26.70
C VAL A 294 27.04 14.33 -28.15
N GLY A 295 28.10 15.05 -28.51
CA GLY A 295 28.63 15.11 -29.89
C GLY A 295 29.44 13.87 -30.28
N GLY A 296 30.02 13.87 -31.48
CA GLY A 296 30.86 12.76 -31.97
C GLY A 296 32.15 12.48 -31.18
N ALA A 297 32.46 13.28 -30.17
CA ALA A 297 33.60 13.08 -29.28
C ALA A 297 33.41 11.91 -28.31
N GLN A 298 32.18 11.57 -27.94
CA GLN A 298 31.87 10.39 -27.11
C GLN A 298 31.29 9.30 -28.00
N ASN A 299 32.00 8.21 -28.23
CA ASN A 299 31.52 6.99 -28.89
C ASN A 299 32.27 5.78 -28.29
N GLY A 300 31.76 4.56 -28.40
CA GLY A 300 32.37 3.35 -27.81
C GLY A 300 33.80 3.00 -28.27
N ASN A 301 34.44 3.83 -29.11
CA ASN A 301 35.86 3.74 -29.47
C ASN A 301 36.71 4.94 -29.00
N SER A 302 36.14 5.86 -28.21
CA SER A 302 36.83 7.03 -27.64
C SER A 302 36.92 6.92 -26.13
N ASP A 303 37.96 7.50 -25.52
CA ASP A 303 38.12 7.54 -24.07
C ASP A 303 37.17 8.57 -23.37
N ASN A 304 36.14 9.09 -24.05
CA ASN A 304 35.28 10.16 -23.52
C ASN A 304 33.92 9.58 -23.10
N SER A 305 33.55 9.79 -21.83
CA SER A 305 32.28 9.36 -21.24
C SER A 305 31.70 10.45 -20.34
N ILE A 306 30.47 10.24 -19.88
CA ILE A 306 29.89 10.98 -18.76
C ILE A 306 30.04 10.12 -17.53
N MET A 307 30.85 10.60 -16.59
CA MET A 307 31.07 9.92 -15.32
C MET A 307 30.02 10.43 -14.33
N VAL A 308 29.17 9.52 -13.86
CA VAL A 308 28.16 9.81 -12.86
C VAL A 308 28.54 9.09 -11.58
N THR A 309 28.71 9.84 -10.50
CA THR A 309 28.98 9.31 -9.16
C THR A 309 27.72 9.42 -8.32
N TYR A 310 27.22 8.28 -7.89
CA TYR A 310 26.08 8.14 -6.99
C TYR A 310 26.61 8.07 -5.57
N HIS A 311 26.12 8.96 -4.70
CA HIS A 311 26.38 8.93 -3.25
C HIS A 311 25.23 8.19 -2.60
N LEU A 312 25.55 7.14 -1.85
CA LEU A 312 24.56 6.23 -1.27
C LEU A 312 24.36 6.52 0.22
N TYR A 313 23.23 6.07 0.76
CA TYR A 313 22.80 6.36 2.13
C TYR A 313 23.79 5.88 3.20
N ASP A 314 24.45 4.74 2.98
CA ASP A 314 25.47 4.19 3.89
C ASP A 314 26.82 4.96 3.90
N GLY A 315 26.95 5.96 3.02
CA GLY A 315 28.14 6.79 2.86
C GLY A 315 29.16 6.25 1.85
N ASN A 316 28.88 5.14 1.16
CA ASN A 316 29.64 4.71 -0.01
C ASN A 316 29.26 5.53 -1.25
N SER A 317 30.06 5.39 -2.30
CA SER A 317 29.77 5.99 -3.60
C SER A 317 30.13 5.01 -4.71
N GLU A 318 29.32 5.00 -5.76
CA GLU A 318 29.54 4.22 -6.97
C GLU A 318 29.68 5.14 -8.18
N THR A 319 30.67 4.90 -9.04
CA THR A 319 30.89 5.71 -10.26
C THR A 319 30.62 4.85 -11.49
N VAL A 320 29.67 5.29 -12.31
CA VAL A 320 29.30 4.66 -13.58
C VAL A 320 29.69 5.58 -14.73
N ASN A 321 30.28 5.00 -15.77
CA ASN A 321 30.61 5.71 -17.00
C ASN A 321 29.53 5.43 -18.04
N TYR A 322 28.85 6.47 -18.48
CA TYR A 322 27.85 6.41 -19.54
C TYR A 322 28.46 6.89 -20.85
N GLU A 323 28.27 6.09 -21.90
CA GLU A 323 28.78 6.36 -23.25
C GLU A 323 27.66 6.19 -24.28
N LYS A 324 27.90 6.67 -25.51
CA LYS A 324 27.00 6.36 -26.62
C LYS A 324 27.03 4.86 -26.93
N PRO A 325 25.88 4.25 -27.29
CA PRO A 325 25.83 2.88 -27.77
C PRO A 325 26.80 2.61 -28.92
N ASP A 326 27.29 1.38 -28.99
CA ASP A 326 28.21 0.94 -30.05
C ASP A 326 27.62 1.15 -31.45
N GLY A 327 28.32 1.94 -32.27
CA GLY A 327 27.92 2.27 -33.63
C GLY A 327 27.32 3.66 -33.80
N ASP A 328 26.89 4.30 -32.71
CA ASP A 328 26.48 5.69 -32.73
C ASP A 328 27.70 6.62 -32.82
N VAL A 329 27.79 7.38 -33.91
CA VAL A 329 28.92 8.29 -34.16
C VAL A 329 28.45 9.64 -34.67
N GLY A 330 29.20 10.69 -34.30
CA GLY A 330 28.87 12.05 -34.73
C GLY A 330 27.61 12.57 -34.05
N ASN A 331 26.85 13.36 -34.82
CA ASN A 331 25.72 14.14 -34.31
C ASN A 331 24.38 13.66 -34.89
N GLN A 332 24.30 12.37 -35.26
CA GLN A 332 23.07 11.77 -35.80
C GLN A 332 22.05 11.54 -34.69
N GLN A 333 22.54 11.20 -33.51
CA GLN A 333 21.80 11.11 -32.26
C GLN A 333 22.63 11.81 -31.18
N LEU A 334 21.98 12.72 -30.46
CA LEU A 334 22.58 13.56 -29.42
C LEU A 334 21.97 13.31 -28.04
N SER A 335 20.71 12.84 -28.01
CA SER A 335 19.96 12.56 -26.80
C SER A 335 19.99 11.07 -26.46
N TYR A 336 20.25 10.79 -25.19
CA TYR A 336 20.32 9.45 -24.61
C TYR A 336 19.66 9.46 -23.23
N GLU A 337 18.99 8.37 -22.89
CA GLU A 337 18.35 8.17 -21.60
C GLU A 337 19.09 7.07 -20.86
N PHE A 338 19.28 7.27 -19.57
CA PHE A 338 20.00 6.37 -18.69
C PHE A 338 19.25 6.22 -17.37
N SER A 339 19.53 5.12 -16.69
CA SER A 339 19.04 4.85 -15.35
C SER A 339 20.14 4.29 -14.47
N TYR A 340 19.90 4.37 -13.17
CA TYR A 340 20.68 3.68 -12.15
C TYR A 340 19.73 3.29 -11.01
N SER A 341 19.96 2.13 -10.42
CA SER A 341 19.13 1.57 -9.35
C SER A 341 20.00 1.09 -8.19
N SER A 342 19.55 1.33 -6.97
CA SER A 342 20.15 0.89 -5.71
C SER A 342 19.06 0.79 -4.62
N PRO A 343 18.14 -0.17 -4.72
CA PRO A 343 16.97 -0.26 -3.84
C PRO A 343 17.33 -0.54 -2.36
N ASP A 344 18.40 -1.28 -2.09
CA ASP A 344 18.83 -1.58 -0.72
C ASP A 344 19.68 -0.48 -0.07
N ASN A 345 20.19 0.48 -0.85
CA ASN A 345 21.05 1.56 -0.37
C ASN A 345 20.77 2.86 -1.13
N PRO A 346 19.66 3.54 -0.80
CA PRO A 346 19.12 4.62 -1.62
C PRO A 346 20.12 5.74 -1.93
N ILE A 347 19.96 6.32 -3.11
CA ILE A 347 20.80 7.39 -3.64
C ILE A 347 20.44 8.70 -2.96
N ILE A 348 21.41 9.32 -2.27
CA ILE A 348 21.25 10.60 -1.56
C ILE A 348 21.92 11.77 -2.27
N GLY A 349 22.67 11.53 -3.34
CA GLY A 349 23.25 12.60 -4.15
C GLY A 349 23.90 12.08 -5.43
N ILE A 350 24.03 12.96 -6.41
CA ILE A 350 24.61 12.63 -7.72
C ILE A 350 25.56 13.74 -8.16
N GLU A 351 26.74 13.33 -8.60
CA GLU A 351 27.72 14.20 -9.27
C GLU A 351 27.94 13.72 -10.70
N MET A 352 27.74 14.60 -11.67
CA MET A 352 27.91 14.28 -13.10
C MET A 352 29.05 15.14 -13.68
N THR A 353 30.03 14.50 -14.30
CA THR A 353 31.15 15.16 -14.99
C THR A 353 31.34 14.57 -16.40
N GLY A 354 31.90 15.35 -17.32
CA GLY A 354 32.33 14.82 -18.62
C GLY A 354 33.84 14.56 -18.65
N ASP A 355 34.26 13.47 -19.29
CA ASP A 355 35.68 13.21 -19.63
C ASP A 355 36.03 13.61 -21.08
N GLY A 356 35.18 14.44 -21.70
CA GLY A 356 35.38 14.99 -23.04
C GLY A 356 34.06 15.27 -23.77
N GLY A 357 34.06 16.22 -24.70
CA GLY A 357 32.83 16.70 -25.33
C GLY A 357 32.01 17.62 -24.41
N SER A 358 30.93 18.16 -24.96
CA SER A 358 29.98 19.04 -24.28
C SER A 358 28.64 18.32 -24.18
N TRP A 359 27.98 18.40 -23.03
CA TRP A 359 26.66 17.80 -22.82
C TRP A 359 25.78 18.66 -21.93
N VAL A 360 24.48 18.41 -21.95
CA VAL A 360 23.48 19.08 -21.10
C VAL A 360 22.57 18.03 -20.48
N LEU A 361 22.10 18.27 -19.25
CA LEU A 361 21.08 17.43 -18.61
C LEU A 361 19.72 17.82 -19.21
N SER A 362 19.02 16.92 -19.89
CA SER A 362 17.74 17.22 -20.55
C SER A 362 16.54 16.99 -19.63
N TYR A 363 16.62 15.97 -18.78
CA TYR A 363 15.68 15.75 -17.68
C TYR A 363 16.30 14.88 -16.59
N PHE A 364 15.64 14.85 -15.45
CA PHE A 364 15.88 13.92 -14.37
C PHE A 364 14.55 13.56 -13.70
N SER A 365 14.39 12.31 -13.31
CA SER A 365 13.19 11.77 -12.71
C SER A 365 13.52 10.71 -11.68
N GLY A 366 12.65 10.57 -10.69
CA GLY A 366 12.67 9.54 -9.67
C GLY A 366 11.32 9.51 -8.94
N ALA A 367 11.16 8.52 -8.08
CA ALA A 367 10.02 8.42 -7.19
C ALA A 367 10.13 9.41 -6.02
N GLU A 368 9.02 9.98 -5.59
CA GLU A 368 9.00 10.66 -4.30
C GLU A 368 9.28 9.65 -3.18
N ALA A 369 10.14 10.01 -2.23
CA ALA A 369 10.46 9.16 -1.10
C ALA A 369 9.19 8.85 -0.31
N LEU A 370 9.08 7.60 0.13
CA LEU A 370 8.00 7.16 1.01
C LEU A 370 8.02 8.01 2.29
N PRO A 371 6.89 8.63 2.69
CA PRO A 371 6.84 9.40 3.93
C PRO A 371 6.98 8.49 5.15
N ASP A 372 7.40 9.03 6.30
CA ASP A 372 7.49 8.27 7.56
C ASP A 372 6.13 7.74 8.03
N GLU A 373 5.04 8.40 7.66
CA GLU A 373 3.67 7.96 7.97
C GLU A 373 2.72 8.26 6.79
N THR A 374 1.74 7.39 6.60
CA THR A 374 0.58 7.63 5.72
C THR A 374 -0.70 7.14 6.40
N SER A 375 -1.87 7.43 5.84
CA SER A 375 -3.13 7.03 6.47
C SER A 375 -4.29 6.92 5.50
N PHE A 376 -5.27 6.09 5.84
CA PHE A 376 -6.55 6.03 5.15
C PHE A 376 -7.71 5.96 6.13
N THR A 377 -8.92 6.26 5.67
CA THR A 377 -10.12 6.29 6.51
C THR A 377 -11.13 5.23 6.11
N TYR A 378 -11.94 4.80 7.08
CA TYR A 378 -12.92 3.72 6.90
C TYR A 378 -14.14 3.87 7.83
N VAL A 379 -15.18 3.09 7.54
CA VAL A 379 -16.35 2.88 8.41
C VAL A 379 -16.63 1.39 8.57
N ALA A 380 -17.06 0.99 9.76
CA ALA A 380 -17.63 -0.35 10.00
C ALA A 380 -19.09 -0.41 9.53
N ILE A 381 -19.50 -1.56 9.02
CA ILE A 381 -20.81 -1.81 8.43
C ILE A 381 -21.56 -2.84 9.27
N ASP A 382 -22.79 -2.48 9.59
CA ASP A 382 -23.75 -3.38 10.20
C ASP A 382 -24.27 -4.41 9.18
N SER A 383 -24.05 -5.69 9.47
CA SER A 383 -24.54 -6.79 8.64
C SER A 383 -26.02 -7.08 8.90
N GLY A 384 -26.49 -6.77 10.10
CA GLY A 384 -27.87 -6.90 10.56
C GLY A 384 -28.74 -5.82 9.95
N VAL A 385 -29.22 -5.98 8.72
CA VAL A 385 -30.03 -4.92 8.11
C VAL A 385 -31.42 -4.85 8.78
N PRO A 386 -31.75 -3.80 9.55
CA PRO A 386 -33.07 -3.71 10.15
C PRO A 386 -34.07 -3.40 9.04
N VAL A 387 -35.06 -4.27 8.92
CA VAL A 387 -36.19 -4.03 8.02
C VAL A 387 -37.12 -3.05 8.75
N ASP A 388 -37.14 -1.79 8.32
CA ASP A 388 -38.09 -0.83 8.87
C ASP A 388 -39.55 -1.26 8.59
N GLU A 389 -40.51 -0.61 9.23
CA GLU A 389 -41.95 -0.88 9.02
C GLU A 389 -42.44 -0.68 7.56
N ASN A 390 -41.61 -0.09 6.70
CA ASN A 390 -41.84 0.17 5.28
C ASN A 390 -41.04 -0.77 4.36
N ASN A 391 -40.32 -1.76 4.91
CA ASN A 391 -39.43 -2.67 4.17
C ASN A 391 -38.25 -1.94 3.48
N THR A 392 -37.79 -0.84 4.09
CA THR A 392 -36.57 -0.12 3.73
C THR A 392 -35.42 -0.66 4.57
N GLN A 393 -34.41 -1.18 3.89
CA GLN A 393 -33.13 -1.54 4.49
C GLN A 393 -32.27 -0.28 4.59
N THR A 394 -31.98 0.17 5.81
CA THR A 394 -30.96 1.21 6.02
C THR A 394 -29.79 0.52 6.72
N LYS A 395 -28.68 0.32 5.99
CA LYS A 395 -27.43 -0.13 6.61
C LYS A 395 -26.98 0.93 7.61
N LEU A 396 -26.73 0.50 8.84
CA LEU A 396 -26.08 1.33 9.82
C LEU A 396 -24.57 1.23 9.59
N ILE A 397 -23.89 2.37 9.78
CA ILE A 397 -22.44 2.46 9.69
C ILE A 397 -21.93 3.19 10.92
N SER A 398 -20.65 3.00 11.24
CA SER A 398 -19.99 3.68 12.35
C SER A 398 -19.80 5.17 12.04
N ASP A 399 -19.21 5.90 12.98
CA ASP A 399 -18.51 7.13 12.63
C ASP A 399 -17.19 6.76 11.90
N GLU A 400 -16.66 7.68 11.11
CA GLU A 400 -15.42 7.46 10.35
C GLU A 400 -14.21 7.35 11.29
N ALA A 401 -13.37 6.36 11.02
CA ALA A 401 -12.13 6.08 11.73
C ALA A 401 -10.94 6.13 10.77
N THR A 402 -9.74 6.20 11.32
CA THR A 402 -8.47 6.34 10.59
C THR A 402 -7.52 5.22 10.95
N VAL A 403 -6.91 4.60 9.94
CA VAL A 403 -5.74 3.74 10.07
C VAL A 403 -4.51 4.57 9.74
N THR A 404 -3.59 4.71 10.70
CA THR A 404 -2.28 5.32 10.47
C THR A 404 -1.24 4.23 10.24
N LEU A 405 -0.47 4.33 9.17
CA LEU A 405 0.56 3.38 8.79
C LEU A 405 1.92 4.05 9.06
N ASP A 406 2.72 3.49 9.95
CA ASP A 406 4.10 3.91 10.19
C ASP A 406 5.01 3.20 9.18
N THR A 407 5.51 3.97 8.23
CA THR A 407 6.30 3.54 7.07
C THR A 407 7.77 3.96 7.17
N SER A 408 8.21 4.42 8.34
CA SER A 408 9.54 5.00 8.54
C SER A 408 10.72 4.05 8.25
N ASP A 409 10.53 2.75 8.48
CA ASP A 409 11.53 1.70 8.20
C ASP A 409 11.14 0.83 6.99
N ALA A 410 10.11 1.22 6.23
CA ALA A 410 9.54 0.39 5.18
C ALA A 410 10.28 0.52 3.84
N PRO A 411 10.57 -0.60 3.15
CA PRO A 411 10.96 -0.57 1.75
C PRO A 411 9.84 0.02 0.86
N SER A 412 10.20 0.56 -0.29
CA SER A 412 9.22 1.05 -1.28
C SER A 412 9.07 0.05 -2.42
N TYR A 413 7.83 -0.26 -2.78
CA TYR A 413 7.48 -1.13 -3.90
C TYR A 413 6.62 -0.45 -4.95
N ASN A 414 6.82 -0.80 -6.22
CA ASN A 414 5.81 -0.56 -7.27
C ASN A 414 4.85 -1.75 -7.33
N VAL A 415 3.56 -1.51 -7.56
CA VAL A 415 2.57 -2.59 -7.72
C VAL A 415 2.13 -2.67 -9.17
N PHE A 416 2.19 -3.88 -9.75
CA PHE A 416 1.75 -4.17 -11.10
C PHE A 416 0.83 -5.38 -11.11
N SER A 417 -0.41 -5.17 -11.54
CA SER A 417 -1.42 -6.21 -11.65
C SER A 417 -1.60 -6.66 -13.11
N ALA A 418 -1.71 -7.97 -13.34
CA ALA A 418 -2.00 -8.50 -14.67
C ALA A 418 -3.43 -8.14 -15.11
N GLU A 419 -3.60 -7.86 -16.39
CA GLU A 419 -4.92 -7.72 -17.02
C GLU A 419 -5.07 -8.72 -18.17
N ASN A 420 -5.94 -9.72 -17.98
CA ASN A 420 -6.26 -10.72 -18.99
C ASN A 420 -5.08 -11.59 -19.47
N GLY A 421 -4.28 -12.10 -18.52
CA GLY A 421 -3.14 -12.97 -18.83
C GLY A 421 -1.95 -12.24 -19.48
N ASP A 422 -1.93 -10.90 -19.39
CA ASP A 422 -0.79 -10.12 -19.86
C ASP A 422 0.50 -10.50 -19.11
N SER A 423 1.63 -10.33 -19.77
CA SER A 423 2.94 -10.55 -19.15
C SER A 423 3.28 -9.40 -18.22
N LEU A 424 3.77 -9.73 -17.04
CA LEU A 424 4.24 -8.77 -16.05
C LEU A 424 5.76 -8.72 -16.10
N ASN A 425 6.33 -7.53 -16.17
CA ASN A 425 7.77 -7.34 -16.21
C ASN A 425 8.23 -6.76 -14.88
N GLY A 426 9.23 -7.38 -14.26
CA GLY A 426 10.02 -6.74 -13.22
C GLY A 426 10.75 -5.53 -13.82
N GLN A 427 10.61 -4.39 -13.17
CA GLN A 427 11.26 -3.13 -13.46
C GLN A 427 12.47 -2.95 -12.54
N LEU A 428 13.09 -1.78 -12.59
CA LEU A 428 14.08 -1.39 -11.60
C LEU A 428 13.38 -0.97 -10.30
N GLY A 429 14.03 -1.21 -9.18
CA GLY A 429 13.49 -1.04 -7.85
C GLY A 429 12.92 -2.35 -7.32
N ASN A 430 12.12 -2.26 -6.26
CA ASN A 430 11.39 -3.39 -5.74
C ASN A 430 9.97 -3.38 -6.31
N ASP A 431 9.49 -4.53 -6.76
CA ASP A 431 8.17 -4.65 -7.37
C ASP A 431 7.28 -5.71 -6.71
N VAL A 432 5.97 -5.50 -6.71
CA VAL A 432 4.95 -6.49 -6.42
C VAL A 432 4.19 -6.77 -7.72
N LEU A 433 4.36 -7.97 -8.26
CA LEU A 433 3.75 -8.44 -9.49
C LEU A 433 2.58 -9.39 -9.15
N ILE A 434 1.34 -8.96 -9.41
CA ILE A 434 0.12 -9.68 -9.05
C ILE A 434 -0.46 -10.38 -10.28
N GLY A 435 -0.47 -11.72 -10.27
CA GLY A 435 -1.10 -12.53 -11.32
C GLY A 435 -2.62 -12.39 -11.38
N ASP A 436 -3.23 -12.92 -12.43
CA ASP A 436 -4.69 -13.02 -12.57
C ASP A 436 -5.11 -14.49 -12.79
N GLU A 437 -6.41 -14.74 -13.03
CA GLU A 437 -6.90 -16.11 -13.22
C GLU A 437 -6.43 -16.79 -14.53
N GLN A 438 -5.71 -16.05 -15.39
CA GLN A 438 -5.21 -16.54 -16.67
C GLN A 438 -3.72 -16.88 -16.53
N ALA A 439 -3.19 -17.63 -17.50
CA ALA A 439 -1.76 -17.96 -17.48
C ALA A 439 -0.92 -16.69 -17.61
N ASN A 440 -0.15 -16.36 -16.58
CA ASN A 440 0.74 -15.20 -16.57
C ASN A 440 2.19 -15.59 -16.88
N ILE A 441 2.93 -14.63 -17.41
CA ILE A 441 4.39 -14.72 -17.58
C ILE A 441 5.01 -13.55 -16.83
N PHE A 442 5.78 -13.85 -15.79
CA PHE A 442 6.55 -12.88 -15.01
C PHE A 442 7.97 -12.82 -15.57
N THR A 443 8.41 -11.68 -16.10
CA THR A 443 9.63 -11.55 -16.90
C THR A 443 10.62 -10.61 -16.24
N TRP A 444 11.89 -11.00 -16.19
CA TRP A 444 13.00 -10.10 -15.86
C TRP A 444 13.93 -9.95 -17.05
N LEU A 445 14.25 -8.70 -17.38
CA LEU A 445 15.20 -8.35 -18.42
C LEU A 445 16.58 -8.17 -17.78
N ASP A 446 17.66 -8.40 -18.53
CA ASP A 446 19.02 -8.18 -18.01
C ASP A 446 19.21 -6.74 -17.52
N SER A 447 18.56 -5.78 -18.21
CA SER A 447 18.59 -4.36 -17.86
C SER A 447 17.76 -3.98 -16.63
N THR A 448 16.95 -4.88 -16.09
CA THR A 448 16.11 -4.62 -14.90
C THR A 448 16.61 -5.36 -13.66
N LEU A 449 17.66 -6.17 -13.77
CA LEU A 449 18.30 -6.77 -12.61
C LEU A 449 19.16 -5.75 -11.86
N ASP A 450 18.83 -5.50 -10.60
CA ASP A 450 19.44 -4.42 -9.81
C ASP A 450 19.70 -4.78 -8.34
N SER A 451 19.60 -6.06 -8.02
CA SER A 451 19.71 -6.60 -6.65
C SER A 451 18.54 -6.23 -5.75
N GLY A 452 17.44 -5.74 -6.35
CA GLY A 452 16.19 -5.53 -5.65
C GLY A 452 15.51 -6.83 -5.23
N ARG A 453 14.39 -6.62 -4.55
CA ARG A 453 13.51 -7.65 -4.03
C ARG A 453 12.14 -7.50 -4.67
N ASP A 454 11.77 -8.47 -5.50
CA ASP A 454 10.47 -8.49 -6.15
C ASP A 454 9.59 -9.58 -5.56
N VAL A 455 8.30 -9.32 -5.45
CA VAL A 455 7.31 -10.24 -4.92
C VAL A 455 6.31 -10.60 -6.00
N ILE A 456 6.16 -11.88 -6.26
CA ILE A 456 5.09 -12.44 -7.07
C ILE A 456 3.95 -12.85 -6.15
N VAL A 457 2.77 -12.31 -6.43
CA VAL A 457 1.49 -12.62 -5.76
C VAL A 457 0.58 -13.36 -6.74
N ASP A 458 -0.25 -14.27 -6.22
CA ASP A 458 -1.21 -15.08 -6.98
C ASP A 458 -0.60 -15.99 -8.06
N PHE A 459 0.61 -16.51 -7.85
CA PHE A 459 1.21 -17.47 -8.80
C PHE A 459 0.52 -18.84 -8.77
N GLU A 460 0.08 -19.35 -9.92
CA GLU A 460 -0.47 -20.69 -10.10
C GLU A 460 0.54 -21.66 -10.73
N LEU A 461 1.11 -22.55 -9.90
CA LEU A 461 2.07 -23.55 -10.37
C LEU A 461 1.51 -24.44 -11.48
N GLY A 462 2.18 -24.43 -12.63
CA GLY A 462 1.86 -25.25 -13.80
C GLY A 462 0.97 -24.54 -14.82
N ASN A 463 0.39 -23.41 -14.46
CA ASN A 463 -0.25 -22.48 -15.38
C ASN A 463 0.71 -21.32 -15.71
N ASP A 464 1.25 -20.70 -14.67
CA ASP A 464 2.12 -19.53 -14.78
C ASP A 464 3.59 -19.88 -14.98
N LYS A 465 4.35 -18.90 -15.46
CA LYS A 465 5.79 -19.04 -15.74
C LYS A 465 6.59 -17.81 -15.35
N VAL A 466 7.85 -18.05 -14.97
CA VAL A 466 8.87 -17.02 -14.84
C VAL A 466 9.80 -17.06 -16.06
N ASP A 467 9.96 -15.95 -16.75
CA ASP A 467 10.83 -15.78 -17.91
C ASP A 467 12.11 -15.02 -17.52
N LEU A 468 13.22 -15.75 -17.51
CA LEU A 468 14.57 -15.26 -17.24
C LEU A 468 15.48 -15.38 -18.47
N LEU A 469 14.89 -15.58 -19.67
CA LEU A 469 15.66 -15.91 -20.87
C LEU A 469 16.48 -14.73 -21.39
N ASP A 470 16.06 -13.50 -21.09
CA ASP A 470 16.75 -12.28 -21.54
C ASP A 470 18.07 -12.02 -20.80
N ILE A 471 18.28 -12.68 -19.66
CA ILE A 471 19.57 -12.71 -18.93
C ILE A 471 20.60 -13.57 -19.68
N LEU A 472 20.13 -14.42 -20.60
CA LEU A 472 20.96 -15.26 -21.43
C LEU A 472 21.20 -14.62 -22.81
N SER A 473 21.97 -15.30 -23.66
CA SER A 473 22.16 -14.86 -25.04
C SER A 473 20.83 -14.90 -25.83
N ASP A 474 20.67 -14.06 -26.88
CA ASP A 474 19.46 -13.94 -27.75
C ASP A 474 18.85 -15.26 -28.27
N SER A 475 19.57 -16.37 -28.17
CA SER A 475 19.10 -17.71 -28.53
C SER A 475 19.81 -18.74 -27.65
N PRO A 476 19.39 -18.85 -26.38
CA PRO A 476 20.14 -19.63 -25.41
C PRO A 476 20.01 -21.11 -25.74
N SER A 477 21.14 -21.81 -25.73
CA SER A 477 21.16 -23.26 -25.84
C SER A 477 20.59 -23.91 -24.58
N THR A 478 20.13 -25.16 -24.69
CA THR A 478 19.75 -25.96 -23.52
C THR A 478 20.88 -26.07 -22.48
N GLN A 479 22.15 -25.93 -22.90
CA GLN A 479 23.27 -25.94 -21.98
C GLN A 479 23.35 -24.63 -21.17
N GLU A 480 23.14 -23.47 -21.81
CA GLU A 480 23.08 -22.17 -21.13
C GLU A 480 21.89 -22.13 -20.16
N PHE A 481 20.72 -22.61 -20.58
CA PHE A 481 19.54 -22.67 -19.72
C PHE A 481 19.74 -23.57 -18.49
N ASN A 482 20.34 -24.76 -18.66
CA ASN A 482 20.67 -25.61 -17.51
C ASN A 482 21.72 -24.98 -16.58
N ALA A 483 22.65 -24.19 -17.13
CA ALA A 483 23.63 -23.48 -16.31
C ALA A 483 22.97 -22.38 -15.46
N LEU A 484 21.95 -21.69 -16.00
CA LEU A 484 21.13 -20.74 -15.25
C LEU A 484 20.36 -21.44 -14.12
N ILE A 485 19.71 -22.56 -14.40
CA ILE A 485 19.02 -23.36 -13.36
C ILE A 485 19.98 -23.73 -12.23
N ASP A 486 21.19 -24.17 -12.57
CA ASP A 486 22.20 -24.56 -11.58
C ASP A 486 22.79 -23.35 -10.80
N SER A 487 22.64 -22.12 -11.30
CA SER A 487 23.14 -20.91 -10.65
C SER A 487 22.12 -20.25 -9.72
N ILE A 488 20.82 -20.44 -9.98
CA ILE A 488 19.75 -19.90 -9.11
C ILE A 488 19.71 -20.67 -7.80
N SER A 489 19.61 -19.97 -6.67
CA SER A 489 19.41 -20.58 -5.36
C SER A 489 17.94 -20.48 -4.94
N VAL A 490 17.40 -21.49 -4.25
CA VAL A 490 16.00 -21.49 -3.80
C VAL A 490 15.91 -21.81 -2.32
N SER A 491 15.20 -20.97 -1.56
CA SER A 491 14.99 -21.12 -0.10
C SER A 491 13.53 -20.95 0.30
N VAL A 492 13.18 -21.50 1.46
CA VAL A 492 11.89 -21.24 2.12
C VAL A 492 12.14 -20.22 3.23
N SER A 493 11.37 -19.12 3.23
CA SER A 493 11.46 -18.04 4.20
C SER A 493 10.06 -17.76 4.77
N GLY A 494 9.80 -18.23 6.01
CA GLY A 494 8.45 -18.21 6.57
C GLY A 494 7.46 -19.02 5.73
N ASP A 495 6.39 -18.35 5.27
CA ASP A 495 5.39 -18.93 4.36
C ASP A 495 5.75 -18.73 2.88
N ASN A 496 6.82 -18.01 2.57
CA ASN A 496 7.25 -17.68 1.21
C ASN A 496 8.36 -18.61 0.70
N VAL A 497 8.58 -18.59 -0.61
CA VAL A 497 9.75 -19.20 -1.26
C VAL A 497 10.50 -18.13 -2.04
N GLU A 498 11.81 -18.09 -1.89
CA GLU A 498 12.68 -17.07 -2.47
C GLU A 498 13.63 -17.70 -3.49
N LEU A 499 13.80 -17.03 -4.63
CA LEU A 499 14.78 -17.32 -5.65
C LEU A 499 15.85 -16.23 -5.63
N GLU A 500 17.11 -16.65 -5.57
CA GLU A 500 18.25 -15.76 -5.74
C GLU A 500 18.80 -15.95 -7.15
N VAL A 501 18.55 -14.98 -8.02
CA VAL A 501 19.03 -14.97 -9.41
C VAL A 501 20.34 -14.18 -9.46
N PRO A 502 21.50 -14.82 -9.71
CA PRO A 502 22.78 -14.14 -9.65
C PRO A 502 22.94 -13.14 -10.79
N ILE A 503 23.27 -11.90 -10.44
CA ILE A 503 23.62 -10.82 -11.39
C ILE A 503 25.12 -10.88 -11.67
N ASN A 504 25.91 -11.02 -10.60
CA ASN A 504 27.34 -11.19 -10.68
C ASN A 504 27.86 -12.08 -9.53
N GLN A 505 29.13 -11.94 -9.11
CA GLN A 505 29.70 -12.79 -8.06
C GLN A 505 29.23 -12.43 -6.65
N ASP A 506 28.86 -11.17 -6.44
CA ASP A 506 28.57 -10.59 -5.14
C ASP A 506 27.09 -10.17 -5.02
N ASP A 507 26.39 -9.97 -6.14
CA ASP A 507 25.01 -9.46 -6.20
C ASP A 507 24.01 -10.44 -6.85
N SER A 508 22.78 -10.47 -6.33
CA SER A 508 21.65 -11.27 -6.83
C SER A 508 20.33 -10.52 -6.76
N GLN A 509 19.45 -10.76 -7.73
CA GLN A 509 18.04 -10.37 -7.67
C GLN A 509 17.28 -11.35 -6.79
N THR A 510 16.50 -10.84 -5.85
CA THR A 510 15.60 -11.67 -5.03
C THR A 510 14.21 -11.69 -5.64
N ILE A 511 13.70 -12.86 -5.98
CA ILE A 511 12.31 -13.06 -6.43
C ILE A 511 11.57 -13.91 -5.40
N VAL A 512 10.57 -13.33 -4.76
CA VAL A 512 9.78 -13.93 -3.68
C VAL A 512 8.45 -14.41 -4.25
N PHE A 513 8.09 -15.65 -3.98
CA PHE A 513 6.74 -16.17 -4.21
C PHE A 513 5.97 -16.09 -2.90
N GLU A 514 4.99 -15.19 -2.86
CA GLU A 514 4.09 -15.05 -1.71
C GLU A 514 3.35 -16.37 -1.48
N ASN A 515 3.27 -16.82 -0.23
CA ASN A 515 2.67 -18.10 0.16
C ASN A 515 3.32 -19.33 -0.52
N GLY A 516 4.54 -19.18 -1.05
CA GLY A 516 5.28 -20.18 -1.81
C GLY A 516 5.47 -21.52 -1.09
N ALA A 517 5.51 -21.53 0.26
CA ALA A 517 5.65 -22.76 1.03
C ALA A 517 4.44 -23.69 0.88
N SER A 518 3.25 -23.10 0.74
CA SER A 518 2.00 -23.84 0.50
C SER A 518 1.85 -24.21 -0.99
N LEU A 519 2.23 -23.29 -1.87
CA LEU A 519 2.15 -23.45 -3.32
C LEU A 519 3.09 -24.55 -3.85
N PHE A 520 4.27 -24.68 -3.26
CA PHE A 520 5.31 -25.63 -3.67
C PHE A 520 5.49 -26.80 -2.69
N ASP A 521 4.44 -27.13 -1.92
CA ASP A 521 4.48 -28.15 -0.86
C ASP A 521 5.10 -29.49 -1.29
N SER A 522 4.83 -29.92 -2.53
CA SER A 522 5.34 -31.16 -3.12
C SER A 522 6.85 -31.19 -3.33
N TYR A 523 7.50 -30.02 -3.31
CA TYR A 523 8.95 -29.86 -3.41
C TYR A 523 9.61 -29.58 -2.06
N ILE A 524 8.83 -29.39 -0.98
CA ILE A 524 9.30 -29.01 0.34
C ILE A 524 9.14 -30.19 1.32
N ASP A 525 10.20 -30.52 2.05
CA ASP A 525 10.12 -31.42 3.21
C ASP A 525 10.78 -30.76 4.40
N SER A 526 10.06 -30.73 5.52
CA SER A 526 10.55 -30.21 6.80
C SER A 526 11.09 -28.78 6.70
N GLY A 527 10.44 -27.94 5.87
CA GLY A 527 10.79 -26.53 5.68
C GLY A 527 12.00 -26.29 4.76
N ALA A 528 12.41 -27.28 3.97
CA ALA A 528 13.51 -27.15 3.03
C ALA A 528 13.15 -27.69 1.64
N ILE A 529 13.71 -27.05 0.60
CA ILE A 529 13.57 -27.50 -0.79
C ILE A 529 14.31 -28.83 -0.98
N THR A 530 13.62 -29.84 -1.49
CA THR A 530 14.16 -31.20 -1.69
C THR A 530 14.55 -31.50 -3.14
N GLN A 531 13.93 -30.81 -4.10
CA GLN A 531 14.05 -31.05 -5.55
C GLN A 531 14.14 -29.72 -6.30
N GLN A 532 15.16 -28.91 -5.99
CA GLN A 532 15.32 -27.56 -6.53
C GLN A 532 15.27 -27.51 -8.06
N ASN A 533 16.07 -28.32 -8.75
CA ASN A 533 16.09 -28.28 -10.22
C ASN A 533 14.74 -28.72 -10.83
N ASP A 534 14.00 -29.63 -10.19
CA ASP A 534 12.68 -30.02 -10.70
C ASP A 534 11.65 -28.89 -10.49
N LEU A 535 11.72 -28.18 -9.36
CA LEU A 535 10.93 -26.98 -9.11
C LEU A 535 11.26 -25.88 -10.13
N LEU A 536 12.54 -25.54 -10.33
CA LEU A 536 12.95 -24.53 -11.30
C LEU A 536 12.54 -24.89 -12.73
N ASN A 537 12.62 -26.16 -13.14
CA ASN A 537 12.09 -26.61 -14.43
C ASN A 537 10.56 -26.47 -14.54
N ALA A 538 9.83 -26.55 -13.42
CA ALA A 538 8.39 -26.34 -13.39
C ALA A 538 8.01 -24.86 -13.39
N LEU A 539 8.84 -23.99 -12.82
CA LEU A 539 8.60 -22.54 -12.73
C LEU A 539 9.04 -21.78 -13.98
N LEU A 540 10.24 -22.06 -14.48
CA LEU A 540 10.85 -21.27 -15.55
C LEU A 540 10.23 -21.58 -16.91
N LYS A 541 10.14 -20.55 -17.75
CA LYS A 541 9.80 -20.67 -19.17
C LYS A 541 10.94 -21.36 -19.92
N ASP A 542 10.60 -22.41 -20.67
CA ASP A 542 11.58 -23.17 -21.46
C ASP A 542 11.90 -22.40 -22.75
N PRO A 543 13.18 -22.24 -23.14
CA PRO A 543 13.56 -21.56 -24.39
C PRO A 543 13.04 -22.24 -25.67
N SER A 544 12.54 -23.47 -25.58
CA SER A 544 11.92 -24.22 -26.66
C SER A 544 10.39 -24.16 -26.71
N SER A 545 9.75 -23.51 -25.71
CA SER A 545 8.29 -23.42 -25.57
C SER A 545 7.61 -22.35 -26.43
#